data_AF-A0A085B9A0-F1
#
_entry.id   AF-A0A085B9A0-F1
#
_cell.length_a   1.000
_cell.length_b   1.000
_cell.length_c   1.000
_cell.angle_alpha   90.00
_cell.angle_beta   90.00
_cell.angle_gamma   90.00
#
_symmetry.space_group_name_H-M   'P 1'
#
loop_
_entity.id
_entity.type
_entity.pdbx_description
1 polymer ?
#
loop_
_entity_poly.entity_id
_entity_poly.type
_entity_poly.pdbx_seq_one_letter_code
_entity_poly.pdbx_strand_id
1 'polypeptide(L)'
;MKNVGLATVRAYKILLPPLPEQRAIVKKLETLFSSLDAGVADLKKAQQQLKIYRQAVLKKAFEGELTKTNSDWITKRFEECTVSFNGKRVPLNRATREKRQGEFRYYGATEIVDYIDDYIFDGEFLLIGEDGANLLSKSKPLSFIVDGKFWVNNHAHIFKPNDNISIRYLNAYFNSLSLNEYVTGTAQPKLTKFNLCKIPVKLPLEISDQLLIVKEIESRLSVCDSIEQNIKESLVKAEGLRQSILKKAFEGNLLTAKELAECKQAADYEPASVLLERIKAEQNKATAKQSKKKVAQPLVVAKTETSVAKISADIHAGLIAKVIKIHEENAASIDKLSHIKCEKIAHLVEYHLQIPLGRQPVKDAAGPDDYPHLKKIEHRAKMANYFAIQKKEIGYSYSSAKNSDKAIEKFQSALSDEKNRQLNNLIALFIKFDLEVSEIIATTYAGWNNLILNGNANPSDEEIVYESRENWSERKLKIERERFFKAIEWMHKNEIVPTGYGTVVPFPKKQK
;
A
#
# COMPACT_ATOMS: atom_id res chain seq x y z
N MET A 1 23.47 4.76 -7.37
CA MET A 1 22.84 3.45 -7.63
C MET A 1 23.94 2.43 -7.89
N LYS A 2 23.96 1.30 -7.16
CA LYS A 2 24.83 0.16 -7.50
C LYS A 2 24.09 -0.68 -8.53
N ASN A 3 24.61 -0.77 -9.75
CA ASN A 3 23.99 -1.54 -10.83
C ASN A 3 24.82 -2.80 -11.07
N VAL A 4 24.17 -3.94 -11.34
CA VAL A 4 24.84 -5.15 -11.81
C VAL A 4 25.02 -5.02 -13.32
N GLY A 5 26.26 -5.00 -13.79
CA GLY A 5 26.58 -4.83 -15.20
C GLY A 5 26.20 -6.06 -16.03
N LEU A 6 25.86 -5.83 -17.28
CA LEU A 6 25.48 -6.88 -18.24
C LEU A 6 26.57 -7.93 -18.48
N ALA A 7 27.82 -7.49 -18.45
CA ALA A 7 28.99 -8.38 -18.49
C ALA A 7 29.03 -9.31 -17.27
N THR A 8 28.70 -8.79 -16.09
CA THR A 8 28.62 -9.57 -14.84
C THR A 8 27.54 -10.64 -14.93
N VAL A 9 26.36 -10.29 -15.45
CA VAL A 9 25.25 -11.25 -15.64
C VAL A 9 25.64 -12.36 -16.61
N ARG A 10 26.26 -12.02 -17.75
CA ARG A 10 26.72 -13.00 -18.75
C ARG A 10 27.82 -13.92 -18.24
N ALA A 11 28.70 -13.42 -17.38
CA ALA A 11 29.79 -14.19 -16.80
C ALA A 11 29.32 -15.12 -15.67
N TYR A 12 28.09 -14.96 -15.19
CA TYR A 12 27.57 -15.75 -14.10
C TYR A 12 27.30 -17.18 -14.56
N LYS A 13 27.91 -18.15 -13.87
CA LYS A 13 27.73 -19.56 -14.16
C LYS A 13 26.47 -20.05 -13.47
N ILE A 14 25.55 -20.63 -14.25
CA ILE A 14 24.35 -21.29 -13.74
C ILE A 14 24.47 -22.81 -13.89
N LEU A 15 23.93 -23.54 -12.93
CA LEU A 15 23.76 -24.98 -13.03
C LEU A 15 22.58 -25.25 -13.96
N LEU A 16 22.80 -26.03 -15.02
CA LEU A 16 21.80 -26.33 -16.04
C LEU A 16 21.52 -27.83 -16.09
N PRO A 17 20.51 -28.32 -15.35
CA PRO A 17 20.12 -29.73 -15.41
C PRO A 17 19.36 -30.04 -16.72
N PRO A 18 19.15 -31.32 -17.07
CA PRO A 18 18.28 -31.74 -18.18
C PRO A 18 16.88 -31.12 -18.12
N LEU A 19 16.23 -30.93 -19.28
CA LEU A 19 14.91 -30.31 -19.37
C LEU A 19 13.83 -30.98 -18.49
N PRO A 20 13.74 -32.32 -18.42
CA PRO A 20 12.79 -32.97 -17.51
C PRO A 20 13.04 -32.62 -16.05
N GLU A 21 14.30 -32.57 -15.62
CA GLU A 21 14.70 -32.19 -14.26
C GLU A 21 14.38 -30.71 -13.97
N GLN A 22 14.63 -29.80 -14.94
CA GLN A 22 14.23 -28.39 -14.82
C GLN A 22 12.74 -28.24 -14.56
N ARG A 23 11.89 -28.92 -15.35
CA ARG A 23 10.43 -28.88 -15.18
C ARG A 23 10.00 -29.44 -13.83
N ALA A 24 10.62 -30.53 -13.38
CA ALA A 24 10.35 -31.11 -12.08
C ALA A 24 10.75 -30.19 -10.92
N ILE A 25 11.91 -29.52 -11.01
CA ILE A 25 12.35 -28.50 -10.04
C ILE A 25 11.33 -27.36 -9.96
N VAL A 26 10.91 -26.81 -11.11
CA VAL A 26 9.91 -25.73 -11.16
C VAL A 26 8.59 -26.16 -10.53
N LYS A 27 8.05 -27.33 -10.91
CA LYS A 27 6.81 -27.86 -10.34
C LYS A 27 6.89 -28.03 -8.81
N LYS A 28 8.03 -28.54 -8.31
CA LYS A 28 8.25 -28.71 -6.87
C LYS A 28 8.34 -27.37 -6.15
N LEU A 29 9.03 -26.39 -6.74
CA LEU A 29 9.11 -25.02 -6.22
C LEU A 29 7.72 -24.37 -6.13
N GLU A 30 6.93 -24.44 -7.20
CA GLU A 30 5.56 -23.91 -7.22
C GLU A 30 4.70 -24.52 -6.11
N THR A 31 4.80 -25.83 -5.91
CA THR A 31 4.06 -26.53 -4.84
C THR A 31 4.48 -26.05 -3.45
N LEU A 32 5.80 -25.99 -3.19
CA LEU A 32 6.33 -25.58 -1.90
C LEU A 32 6.05 -24.11 -1.59
N PHE A 33 6.18 -23.22 -2.60
CA PHE A 33 5.89 -21.80 -2.45
C PHE A 33 4.41 -21.52 -2.29
N SER A 34 3.52 -22.23 -3.00
CA SER A 34 2.08 -22.09 -2.78
C SER A 34 1.70 -22.41 -1.33
N SER A 35 2.24 -23.49 -0.76
CA SER A 35 2.01 -23.84 0.66
C SER A 35 2.61 -22.80 1.62
N LEU A 36 3.80 -22.28 1.31
CA LEU A 36 4.47 -21.28 2.14
C LEU A 36 3.74 -19.93 2.12
N ASP A 37 3.33 -19.48 0.93
CA ASP A 37 2.59 -18.23 0.73
C ASP A 37 1.22 -18.30 1.41
N ALA A 38 0.54 -19.46 1.39
CA ALA A 38 -0.69 -19.68 2.17
C ALA A 38 -0.45 -19.54 3.69
N GLY A 39 0.61 -20.14 4.22
CA GLY A 39 0.96 -20.01 5.64
C GLY A 39 1.31 -18.56 6.03
N VAL A 40 1.99 -17.82 5.15
CA VAL A 40 2.28 -16.38 5.35
C VAL A 40 0.97 -15.56 5.36
N ALA A 41 0.04 -15.88 4.47
CA ALA A 41 -1.27 -15.22 4.43
C ALA A 41 -2.06 -15.46 5.73
N ASP A 42 -2.06 -16.68 6.26
CA ASP A 42 -2.71 -17.02 7.53
C ASP A 42 -2.08 -16.27 8.72
N LEU A 43 -0.74 -16.18 8.78
CA LEU A 43 -0.02 -15.41 9.80
C LEU A 43 -0.39 -13.92 9.75
N LYS A 44 -0.45 -13.32 8.55
CA LYS A 44 -0.89 -11.92 8.37
C LYS A 44 -2.35 -11.73 8.79
N LYS A 45 -3.23 -12.67 8.47
CA LYS A 45 -4.64 -12.65 8.89
C LYS A 45 -4.77 -12.71 10.42
N ALA A 46 -4.02 -13.59 11.06
CA ALA A 46 -3.96 -13.70 12.52
C ALA A 46 -3.49 -12.39 13.17
N GLN A 47 -2.49 -11.72 12.58
CA GLN A 47 -2.02 -10.41 13.03
C GLN A 47 -3.13 -9.34 13.00
N GLN A 48 -3.93 -9.32 11.92
CA GLN A 48 -5.05 -8.38 11.81
C GLN A 48 -6.18 -8.70 12.80
N GLN A 49 -6.49 -9.99 12.98
CA GLN A 49 -7.47 -10.44 13.99
C GLN A 49 -7.03 -10.06 15.40
N LEU A 50 -5.72 -10.13 15.69
CA LEU A 50 -5.18 -9.73 16.98
C LEU A 50 -5.43 -8.24 17.27
N LYS A 51 -5.29 -7.37 16.26
CA LYS A 51 -5.61 -5.93 16.41
C LYS A 51 -7.08 -5.71 16.80
N ILE A 52 -8.00 -6.44 16.17
CA ILE A 52 -9.43 -6.39 16.48
C ILE A 52 -9.69 -6.92 17.89
N TYR A 53 -9.06 -8.04 18.25
CA TYR A 53 -9.20 -8.64 19.58
C TYR A 53 -8.74 -7.68 20.69
N ARG A 54 -7.60 -6.98 20.52
CA ARG A 54 -7.14 -5.97 21.50
C ARG A 54 -8.20 -4.90 21.74
N GLN A 55 -8.82 -4.38 20.67
CA GLN A 55 -9.89 -3.39 20.78
C GLN A 55 -11.13 -3.97 21.47
N ALA A 56 -11.50 -5.22 21.17
CA ALA A 56 -12.62 -5.90 21.81
C ALA A 56 -12.39 -6.12 23.32
N VAL A 57 -11.16 -6.50 23.73
CA VAL A 57 -10.79 -6.63 25.15
C VAL A 57 -10.97 -5.31 25.89
N LEU A 58 -10.42 -4.21 25.33
CA LEU A 58 -10.54 -2.89 25.93
C LEU A 58 -12.01 -2.45 26.01
N LYS A 59 -12.78 -2.64 24.93
CA LYS A 59 -14.21 -2.31 24.91
C LYS A 59 -14.97 -3.05 26.04
N LYS A 60 -14.79 -4.37 26.14
CA LYS A 60 -15.40 -5.19 27.22
C LYS A 60 -14.97 -4.74 28.61
N ALA A 61 -13.72 -4.30 28.76
CA ALA A 61 -13.20 -3.79 30.03
C ALA A 61 -13.99 -2.57 30.51
N PHE A 62 -14.22 -1.60 29.64
CA PHE A 62 -14.88 -0.34 29.98
C PHE A 62 -16.41 -0.40 29.89
N GLU A 63 -16.96 -1.46 29.32
CA GLU A 63 -18.39 -1.78 29.38
C GLU A 63 -18.79 -2.50 30.68
N GLY A 64 -17.81 -3.02 31.44
CA GLY A 64 -18.04 -3.76 32.68
C GLY A 64 -18.25 -5.26 32.49
N GLU A 65 -17.92 -5.79 31.30
CA GLU A 65 -18.07 -7.21 30.98
C GLU A 65 -16.82 -8.04 31.31
N LEU A 66 -15.68 -7.38 31.52
CA LEU A 66 -14.39 -8.05 31.71
C LEU A 66 -14.23 -8.62 33.12
N THR A 67 -14.79 -7.95 34.11
CA THR A 67 -14.78 -8.36 35.51
C THR A 67 -16.22 -8.57 35.98
N LYS A 68 -16.53 -9.73 36.58
CA LYS A 68 -17.82 -9.97 37.26
C LYS A 68 -17.83 -9.31 38.64
N THR A 69 -17.36 -8.08 38.73
CA THR A 69 -17.41 -7.33 39.98
C THR A 69 -18.81 -6.73 40.10
N ASN A 70 -19.46 -6.83 41.26
CA ASN A 70 -20.72 -6.13 41.56
C ASN A 70 -20.46 -4.62 41.77
N SER A 71 -19.53 -4.04 41.01
CA SER A 71 -19.08 -2.66 41.18
C SER A 71 -20.16 -1.71 40.70
N ASP A 72 -20.43 -0.69 41.51
CA ASP A 72 -21.20 0.46 41.03
C ASP A 72 -20.33 1.28 40.08
N TRP A 73 -20.80 1.39 38.83
CA TRP A 73 -20.16 2.19 37.81
C TRP A 73 -20.72 3.61 37.82
N ILE A 74 -19.83 4.59 37.79
CA ILE A 74 -20.18 6.00 37.70
C ILE A 74 -19.58 6.61 36.43
N THR A 75 -20.19 7.69 35.97
CA THR A 75 -19.64 8.52 34.88
C THR A 75 -19.33 9.90 35.43
N LYS A 76 -18.08 10.33 35.28
CA LYS A 76 -17.60 11.66 35.65
C LYS A 76 -16.95 12.32 34.44
N ARG A 77 -16.95 13.65 34.37
CA ARG A 77 -16.10 14.35 33.39
C ARG A 77 -14.63 14.18 33.78
N PHE A 78 -13.74 14.16 32.81
CA PHE A 78 -12.31 13.99 33.05
C PHE A 78 -11.72 15.02 34.03
N GLU A 79 -12.23 16.25 34.01
CA GLU A 79 -11.86 17.31 34.97
C GLU A 79 -12.25 17.00 36.42
N GLU A 80 -13.28 16.18 36.65
CA GLU A 80 -13.73 15.77 37.99
C GLU A 80 -12.88 14.61 38.53
N CYS A 81 -12.15 13.93 37.65
CA CYS A 81 -11.26 12.81 37.98
C CYS A 81 -9.79 13.23 38.17
N THR A 82 -9.41 14.45 37.75
CA THR A 82 -8.00 14.84 37.64
C THR A 82 -7.74 16.31 37.96
N VAL A 83 -6.52 16.62 38.40
CA VAL A 83 -5.99 17.97 38.53
C VAL A 83 -5.03 18.26 37.38
N SER A 84 -5.22 19.38 36.69
CA SER A 84 -4.37 19.80 35.57
C SER A 84 -3.12 20.56 36.03
N PHE A 85 -1.97 20.17 35.49
CA PHE A 85 -0.68 20.83 35.74
C PHE A 85 -0.17 21.60 34.51
N ASN A 86 -1.03 21.79 33.49
CA ASN A 86 -0.67 22.44 32.23
C ASN A 86 -0.07 23.85 32.41
N GLY A 87 -0.44 24.56 33.48
CA GLY A 87 0.07 25.90 33.80
C GLY A 87 1.52 25.93 34.26
N LYS A 88 2.10 24.79 34.65
CA LYS A 88 3.53 24.67 35.02
C LYS A 88 4.43 24.27 33.84
N ARG A 89 3.85 23.95 32.67
CA ARG A 89 4.62 23.57 31.47
C ARG A 89 5.41 24.77 30.94
N VAL A 90 6.65 24.53 30.50
CA VAL A 90 7.49 25.57 29.89
C VAL A 90 8.04 25.01 28.57
N PRO A 91 7.58 25.48 27.39
CA PRO A 91 8.06 24.95 26.12
C PRO A 91 9.50 25.42 25.83
N LEU A 92 10.37 24.49 25.44
CA LEU A 92 11.72 24.79 24.99
C LEU A 92 11.83 24.58 23.48
N ASN A 93 12.40 25.56 22.78
CA ASN A 93 12.71 25.41 21.36
C ASN A 93 13.94 24.50 21.16
N ARG A 94 14.17 24.06 19.92
CA ARG A 94 15.27 23.14 19.59
C ARG A 94 16.65 23.71 19.97
N ALA A 95 16.94 24.96 19.63
CA ALA A 95 18.24 25.58 19.89
C ALA A 95 18.55 25.70 21.40
N THR A 96 17.52 25.91 22.24
CA THR A 96 17.67 25.91 23.70
C THR A 96 17.96 24.51 24.22
N ARG A 97 17.26 23.48 23.70
CA ARG A 97 17.48 22.08 24.12
C ARG A 97 18.86 21.55 23.74
N GLU A 98 19.37 21.94 22.57
CA GLU A 98 20.72 21.59 22.13
C GLU A 98 21.81 22.16 23.07
N LYS A 99 21.53 23.25 23.78
CA LYS A 99 22.46 23.86 24.75
C LYS A 99 22.29 23.37 26.18
N ARG A 100 21.22 22.63 26.46
CA ARG A 100 20.81 22.19 27.79
C ARG A 100 20.80 20.68 27.91
N GLN A 101 21.71 20.00 27.21
CA GLN A 101 21.73 18.53 27.19
C GLN A 101 22.03 17.97 28.59
N GLY A 102 21.33 16.91 28.99
CA GLY A 102 21.48 16.29 30.31
C GLY A 102 20.73 14.97 30.42
N GLU A 103 20.35 14.57 31.64
CA GLU A 103 19.79 13.24 31.93
C GLU A 103 18.26 13.22 32.07
N PHE A 104 17.61 14.38 32.20
CA PHE A 104 16.17 14.46 32.44
C PHE A 104 15.36 14.40 31.15
N ARG A 105 14.31 13.57 31.14
CA ARG A 105 13.47 13.34 29.97
C ARG A 105 12.68 14.60 29.61
N TYR A 106 12.75 15.03 28.36
CA TYR A 106 11.91 16.10 27.80
C TYR A 106 10.79 15.50 26.93
N TYR A 107 9.57 15.55 27.43
CA TYR A 107 8.40 14.95 26.78
C TYR A 107 7.71 15.88 25.78
N GLY A 108 7.36 15.31 24.63
CA GLY A 108 6.47 15.89 23.63
C GLY A 108 5.07 15.26 23.69
N ALA A 109 4.33 15.32 22.59
CA ALA A 109 2.93 14.87 22.54
C ALA A 109 2.73 13.37 22.84
N THR A 110 3.68 12.52 22.44
CA THR A 110 3.50 11.05 22.49
C THR A 110 4.72 10.30 22.99
N GLU A 111 5.88 10.95 23.09
CA GLU A 111 7.15 10.31 23.46
C GLU A 111 8.16 11.31 24.00
N ILE A 112 9.30 10.79 24.45
CA ILE A 112 10.48 11.58 24.81
C ILE A 112 11.07 12.15 23.51
N VAL A 113 11.21 13.48 23.45
CA VAL A 113 11.77 14.17 22.28
C VAL A 113 13.26 14.45 22.46
N ASP A 114 13.71 14.63 23.70
CA ASP A 114 15.10 14.99 24.02
C ASP A 114 15.42 14.66 25.49
N TYR A 115 16.68 14.87 25.88
CA TYR A 115 17.11 14.83 27.28
C TYR A 115 17.81 16.14 27.66
N ILE A 116 17.48 16.68 28.83
CA ILE A 116 17.94 18.00 29.27
C ILE A 116 18.52 18.01 30.68
N ASP A 117 19.23 19.09 31.00
CA ASP A 117 20.00 19.32 32.23
C ASP A 117 19.16 19.64 33.48
N ASP A 118 17.83 19.79 33.35
CA ASP A 118 16.96 20.24 34.43
C ASP A 118 15.53 19.66 34.32
N TYR A 119 14.72 19.83 35.36
CA TYR A 119 13.36 19.31 35.44
C TYR A 119 12.40 20.32 36.10
N ILE A 120 11.12 20.21 35.74
CA ILE A 120 10.04 21.05 36.30
C ILE A 120 8.93 20.23 36.96
N PHE A 121 8.99 18.91 36.81
CA PHE A 121 8.09 17.96 37.46
C PHE A 121 8.90 16.87 38.14
N ASP A 122 8.43 16.46 39.32
CA ASP A 122 8.94 15.32 40.07
C ASP A 122 7.74 14.54 40.63
N GLY A 123 7.63 13.26 40.28
CA GLY A 123 6.56 12.36 40.71
C GLY A 123 5.83 11.70 39.55
N GLU A 124 4.72 11.05 39.86
CA GLU A 124 3.92 10.28 38.89
C GLU A 124 2.79 11.13 38.28
N PHE A 125 2.74 11.20 36.95
CA PHE A 125 1.77 11.98 36.19
C PHE A 125 1.26 11.24 34.96
N LEU A 126 0.06 11.62 34.52
CA LEU A 126 -0.54 11.15 33.27
C LEU A 126 -0.31 12.21 32.19
N LEU A 127 0.35 11.83 31.10
CA LEU A 127 0.50 12.67 29.92
C LEU A 127 -0.47 12.25 28.82
N ILE A 128 -1.13 13.21 28.20
CA ILE A 128 -2.07 13.01 27.07
C ILE A 128 -1.67 13.95 25.94
N GLY A 129 -1.52 13.43 24.72
CA GLY A 129 -1.17 14.26 23.57
C GLY A 129 -2.17 15.41 23.32
N GLU A 130 -1.65 16.62 23.09
CA GLU A 130 -2.46 17.81 22.77
C GLU A 130 -2.57 17.99 21.25
N ASP A 131 -1.49 17.71 20.50
CA ASP A 131 -1.40 17.99 19.06
C ASP A 131 -0.90 16.78 18.26
N GLY A 132 -1.38 16.67 17.02
CA GLY A 132 -0.78 15.83 15.98
C GLY A 132 -1.72 14.76 15.42
N ALA A 133 -1.33 14.20 14.27
CA ALA A 133 -2.09 13.17 13.57
C ALA A 133 -2.29 11.89 14.40
N ASN A 134 -1.52 11.68 15.47
CA ASN A 134 -1.69 10.53 16.36
C ASN A 134 -3.04 10.53 17.08
N LEU A 135 -3.64 11.71 17.34
CA LEU A 135 -4.95 11.83 17.97
C LEU A 135 -6.07 11.12 17.19
N LEU A 136 -5.91 11.01 15.88
CA LEU A 136 -6.86 10.35 14.98
C LEU A 136 -6.37 8.96 14.53
N SER A 137 -5.08 8.85 14.20
CA SER A 137 -4.51 7.60 13.66
C SER A 137 -4.26 6.53 14.73
N LYS A 138 -4.06 6.92 16.00
CA LYS A 138 -3.72 6.02 17.12
C LYS A 138 -2.56 5.06 16.80
N SER A 139 -1.56 5.55 16.07
CA SER A 139 -0.36 4.78 15.74
C SER A 139 0.57 4.59 16.93
N LYS A 140 0.50 5.50 17.91
CA LYS A 140 1.15 5.46 19.22
C LYS A 140 0.11 5.62 20.33
N PRO A 141 0.41 5.25 21.58
CA PRO A 141 -0.45 5.55 22.73
C PRO A 141 -0.85 7.03 22.77
N LEU A 142 -2.12 7.29 23.05
CA LEU A 142 -2.67 8.64 23.24
C LEU A 142 -2.35 9.18 24.63
N SER A 143 -2.24 8.26 25.58
CA SER A 143 -1.96 8.52 26.99
C SER A 143 -0.81 7.63 27.45
N PHE A 144 0.05 8.16 28.30
CA PHE A 144 1.15 7.42 28.91
C PHE A 144 1.48 7.97 30.31
N ILE A 145 1.96 7.07 31.17
CA ILE A 145 2.34 7.39 32.55
C ILE A 145 3.82 7.75 32.56
N VAL A 146 4.16 8.80 33.30
CA VAL A 146 5.53 9.22 33.52
C VAL A 146 5.79 9.33 35.02
N ASP A 147 7.01 9.01 35.42
CA ASP A 147 7.46 9.05 36.81
C ASP A 147 8.80 9.79 36.94
N GLY A 148 9.16 10.09 38.19
CA GLY A 148 10.43 10.73 38.55
C GLY A 148 10.53 12.17 38.04
N LYS A 149 11.76 12.60 37.76
CA LYS A 149 12.11 13.97 37.38
C LYS A 149 12.11 14.15 35.87
N PHE A 150 11.32 15.09 35.37
CA PHE A 150 11.19 15.34 33.93
C PHE A 150 10.71 16.75 33.58
N TRP A 151 10.70 17.03 32.28
CA TRP A 151 10.18 18.24 31.67
C TRP A 151 9.17 17.91 30.58
N VAL A 152 8.11 18.70 30.43
CA VAL A 152 7.10 18.48 29.38
C VAL A 152 6.82 19.75 28.57
N ASN A 153 6.68 19.58 27.27
CA ASN A 153 6.35 20.64 26.32
C ASN A 153 4.84 20.99 26.33
N ASN A 154 4.45 22.07 25.65
CA ASN A 154 3.05 22.45 25.44
C ASN A 154 2.24 21.46 24.57
N HIS A 155 2.88 20.53 23.86
CA HIS A 155 2.17 19.56 23.00
C HIS A 155 1.66 18.32 23.73
N ALA A 156 1.88 18.19 25.04
CA ALA A 156 1.26 17.17 25.88
C ALA A 156 0.61 17.81 27.09
N HIS A 157 -0.62 17.46 27.36
CA HIS A 157 -1.26 17.80 28.62
C HIS A 157 -0.74 16.94 29.75
N ILE A 158 -0.67 17.51 30.95
CA ILE A 158 -0.19 16.86 32.16
C ILE A 158 -1.27 16.94 33.25
N PHE A 159 -1.60 15.77 33.80
CA PHE A 159 -2.63 15.61 34.81
C PHE A 159 -2.17 14.68 35.93
N LYS A 160 -2.71 14.89 37.12
CA LYS A 160 -2.63 13.94 38.24
C LYS A 160 -4.05 13.50 38.60
N PRO A 161 -4.32 12.19 38.75
CA PRO A 161 -5.63 11.74 39.20
C PRO A 161 -5.93 12.21 40.62
N ASN A 162 -7.22 12.38 40.92
CA ASN A 162 -7.70 12.61 42.28
C ASN A 162 -7.60 11.35 43.13
N ASP A 163 -7.76 11.50 44.45
CA ASP A 163 -7.83 10.37 45.36
C ASP A 163 -8.94 9.40 44.92
N ASN A 164 -8.68 8.08 45.06
CA ASN A 164 -9.52 6.98 44.58
C ASN A 164 -9.64 6.80 43.05
N ILE A 165 -8.85 7.51 42.25
CA ILE A 165 -8.78 7.31 40.79
C ILE A 165 -7.42 6.72 40.41
N SER A 166 -7.44 5.52 39.84
CA SER A 166 -6.23 4.85 39.37
C SER A 166 -5.67 5.53 38.11
N ILE A 167 -4.41 5.95 38.18
CA ILE A 167 -3.69 6.50 37.01
C ILE A 167 -3.60 5.48 35.87
N ARG A 168 -3.42 4.20 36.21
CA ARG A 168 -3.35 3.10 35.24
C ARG A 168 -4.68 2.86 34.57
N TYR A 169 -5.77 3.01 35.30
CA TYR A 169 -7.13 2.92 34.75
C TYR A 169 -7.37 4.04 33.73
N LEU A 170 -7.08 5.30 34.11
CA LEU A 170 -7.22 6.42 33.17
C LEU A 170 -6.32 6.25 31.93
N ASN A 171 -5.08 5.78 32.12
CA ASN A 171 -4.18 5.49 31.01
C ASN A 171 -4.78 4.45 30.04
N ALA A 172 -5.28 3.34 30.55
CA ALA A 172 -5.93 2.32 29.74
C ALA A 172 -7.21 2.83 29.06
N TYR A 173 -8.01 3.64 29.77
CA TYR A 173 -9.25 4.23 29.26
C TYR A 173 -8.99 5.11 28.05
N PHE A 174 -8.07 6.07 28.16
CA PHE A 174 -7.75 6.99 27.05
C PHE A 174 -7.13 6.29 25.85
N ASN A 175 -6.34 5.24 26.07
CA ASN A 175 -5.79 4.45 24.96
C ASN A 175 -6.85 3.60 24.24
N SER A 176 -7.99 3.33 24.88
CA SER A 176 -9.13 2.65 24.24
C SER A 176 -10.07 3.62 23.50
N LEU A 177 -10.23 4.84 24.02
CA LEU A 177 -11.26 5.78 23.59
C LEU A 177 -11.00 6.35 22.19
N SER A 178 -12.05 6.50 21.37
CA SER A 178 -11.99 7.31 20.14
C SER A 178 -12.11 8.79 20.48
N LEU A 179 -11.11 9.59 20.11
CA LEU A 179 -11.09 11.03 20.41
C LEU A 179 -11.64 11.90 19.27
N ASN A 180 -12.13 11.30 18.18
CA ASN A 180 -12.52 12.02 16.96
C ASN A 180 -13.52 13.16 17.22
N GLU A 181 -14.45 12.98 18.16
CA GLU A 181 -15.49 13.96 18.50
C GLU A 181 -14.97 15.14 19.35
N TYR A 182 -13.80 14.98 19.97
CA TYR A 182 -13.20 15.96 20.87
C TYR A 182 -12.02 16.71 20.23
N VAL A 183 -11.55 16.21 19.08
CA VAL A 183 -10.43 16.77 18.33
C VAL A 183 -10.95 17.86 17.38
N THR A 184 -10.26 19.00 17.38
CA THR A 184 -10.53 20.14 16.50
C THR A 184 -9.35 20.37 15.53
N GLY A 185 -9.58 21.18 14.49
CA GLY A 185 -8.54 21.53 13.51
C GLY A 185 -8.38 20.49 12.40
N THR A 186 -8.61 20.91 11.15
CA THR A 186 -8.56 20.05 9.96
C THR A 186 -7.14 19.81 9.44
N ALA A 187 -6.25 20.80 9.56
CA ALA A 187 -4.87 20.71 9.08
C ALA A 187 -3.91 20.09 10.11
N GLN A 188 -4.09 20.44 11.39
CA GLN A 188 -3.36 19.87 12.51
C GLN A 188 -4.39 19.51 13.60
N PRO A 189 -4.70 18.21 13.75
CA PRO A 189 -5.62 17.74 14.78
C PRO A 189 -5.12 18.16 16.17
N LYS A 190 -6.01 18.73 16.96
CA LYS A 190 -5.73 19.24 18.30
C LYS A 190 -6.82 18.84 19.28
N LEU A 191 -6.41 18.25 20.40
CA LEU A 191 -7.26 18.02 21.55
C LEU A 191 -7.02 19.18 22.51
N THR A 192 -7.94 20.14 22.58
CA THR A 192 -7.77 21.26 23.51
C THR A 192 -8.01 20.80 24.95
N LYS A 193 -7.39 21.47 25.94
CA LYS A 193 -7.68 21.22 27.36
C LYS A 193 -9.19 21.26 27.65
N PHE A 194 -9.88 22.23 27.06
CA PHE A 194 -11.33 22.40 27.23
C PHE A 194 -12.12 21.17 26.76
N ASN A 195 -11.81 20.63 25.58
CA ASN A 195 -12.48 19.44 25.08
C ASN A 195 -12.10 18.18 25.87
N LEU A 196 -10.81 18.04 26.22
CA LEU A 196 -10.33 16.94 27.05
C LEU A 196 -11.04 16.89 28.41
N CYS A 197 -11.18 18.03 29.09
CA CYS A 197 -11.86 18.14 30.38
C CYS A 197 -13.33 17.68 30.33
N LYS A 198 -13.99 17.76 29.18
CA LYS A 198 -15.39 17.35 28.98
C LYS A 198 -15.59 15.87 28.71
N ILE A 199 -14.51 15.14 28.39
CA ILE A 199 -14.62 13.72 28.04
C ILE A 199 -15.24 12.96 29.21
N PRO A 200 -16.35 12.22 28.99
CA PRO A 200 -16.92 11.37 30.03
C PRO A 200 -15.96 10.20 30.28
N VAL A 201 -15.69 9.93 31.55
CA VAL A 201 -14.92 8.79 32.04
C VAL A 201 -15.89 7.90 32.80
N LYS A 202 -16.13 6.71 32.25
CA LYS A 202 -16.88 5.65 32.91
C LYS A 202 -15.90 4.81 33.75
N LEU A 203 -16.15 4.68 35.04
CA LEU A 203 -15.26 3.98 35.97
C LEU A 203 -16.02 3.33 37.14
N PRO A 204 -15.50 2.23 37.70
CA PRO A 204 -15.93 1.74 39.01
C PRO A 204 -15.69 2.78 40.10
N LEU A 205 -16.61 2.86 41.06
CA LEU A 205 -16.49 3.75 42.22
C LEU A 205 -15.25 3.43 43.06
N GLU A 206 -14.97 2.15 43.29
CA GLU A 206 -13.86 1.68 44.11
C GLU A 206 -12.56 1.53 43.32
N ILE A 207 -11.46 2.03 43.89
CA ILE A 207 -10.14 1.97 43.24
C ILE A 207 -9.62 0.53 43.10
N SER A 208 -9.99 -0.37 44.02
CA SER A 208 -9.63 -1.79 43.93
C SER A 208 -10.17 -2.44 42.66
N ASP A 209 -11.41 -2.10 42.27
CA ASP A 209 -12.05 -2.63 41.08
C ASP A 209 -11.43 -2.06 39.80
N GLN A 210 -11.09 -0.77 39.81
CA GLN A 210 -10.31 -0.16 38.73
C GLN A 210 -8.97 -0.89 38.51
N LEU A 211 -8.26 -1.23 39.59
CA LEU A 211 -6.99 -1.97 39.53
C LEU A 211 -7.18 -3.42 39.05
N LEU A 212 -8.27 -4.10 39.46
CA LEU A 212 -8.60 -5.44 38.96
C LEU A 212 -8.87 -5.43 37.46
N ILE A 213 -9.61 -4.44 36.95
CA ILE A 213 -9.85 -4.28 35.51
C ILE A 213 -8.53 -4.06 34.77
N VAL A 214 -7.67 -3.17 35.27
CA VAL A 214 -6.35 -2.91 34.66
C VAL A 214 -5.53 -4.20 34.61
N LYS A 215 -5.48 -4.96 35.72
CA LYS A 215 -4.75 -6.23 35.79
C LYS A 215 -5.25 -7.23 34.75
N GLU A 216 -6.57 -7.34 34.56
CA GLU A 216 -7.15 -8.26 33.57
C GLU A 216 -6.88 -7.80 32.13
N ILE A 217 -6.93 -6.49 31.86
CA ILE A 217 -6.51 -5.91 30.57
C ILE A 217 -5.04 -6.26 30.31
N GLU A 218 -4.14 -5.96 31.24
CA GLU A 218 -2.70 -6.20 31.09
C GLU A 218 -2.40 -7.69 30.88
N SER A 219 -3.06 -8.59 31.63
CA SER A 219 -2.94 -10.04 31.47
C SER A 219 -3.29 -10.49 30.04
N ARG A 220 -4.45 -10.07 29.52
CA ARG A 220 -4.89 -10.47 28.17
C ARG A 220 -4.07 -9.83 27.06
N LEU A 221 -3.68 -8.56 27.22
CA LEU A 221 -2.85 -7.87 26.24
C LEU A 221 -1.42 -8.42 26.20
N SER A 222 -0.88 -8.89 27.34
CA SER A 222 0.41 -9.59 27.38
C SER A 222 0.39 -10.89 26.58
N VAL A 223 -0.70 -11.67 26.66
CA VAL A 223 -0.89 -12.85 25.80
C VAL A 223 -0.90 -12.43 24.33
N CYS A 224 -1.56 -11.31 24.00
CA CYS A 224 -1.55 -10.79 22.63
C CYS A 224 -0.14 -10.42 22.17
N ASP A 225 0.65 -9.76 23.01
CA ASP A 225 2.03 -9.36 22.69
C ASP A 225 2.89 -10.59 22.38
N SER A 226 2.75 -11.67 23.16
CA SER A 226 3.42 -12.95 22.91
C SER A 226 3.02 -13.58 21.57
N ILE A 227 1.72 -13.59 21.25
CA ILE A 227 1.23 -14.07 19.94
C ILE A 227 1.78 -13.22 18.80
N GLU A 228 1.79 -11.90 18.95
CA GLU A 228 2.32 -10.99 17.92
C GLU A 228 3.81 -11.24 17.67
N GLN A 229 4.58 -11.46 18.73
CA GLN A 229 6.00 -11.80 18.63
C GLN A 229 6.22 -13.14 17.92
N ASN A 230 5.44 -14.18 18.28
CA ASN A 230 5.50 -15.48 17.62
C ASN A 230 5.16 -15.39 16.12
N ILE A 231 4.18 -14.56 15.76
CA ILE A 231 3.82 -14.30 14.35
C ILE A 231 5.00 -13.64 13.62
N LYS A 232 5.60 -12.59 14.20
CA LYS A 232 6.77 -11.91 13.61
C LYS A 232 7.93 -12.87 13.37
N GLU A 233 8.25 -13.70 14.36
CA GLU A 233 9.29 -14.72 14.22
C GLU A 233 8.96 -15.76 13.16
N SER A 234 7.70 -16.19 13.07
CA SER A 234 7.25 -17.16 12.07
C SER A 234 7.33 -16.60 10.66
N LEU A 235 7.03 -15.31 10.45
CA LEU A 235 7.20 -14.64 9.17
C LEU A 235 8.68 -14.57 8.75
N VAL A 236 9.59 -14.27 9.70
CA VAL A 236 11.04 -14.30 9.44
C VAL A 236 11.51 -15.71 9.09
N LYS A 237 11.03 -16.74 9.81
CA LYS A 237 11.32 -18.15 9.52
C LYS A 237 10.80 -18.56 8.14
N ALA A 238 9.61 -18.09 7.75
CA ALA A 238 9.04 -18.36 6.43
C ALA A 238 9.91 -17.78 5.31
N GLU A 239 10.39 -16.54 5.45
CA GLU A 239 11.33 -15.95 4.49
C GLU A 239 12.65 -16.73 4.43
N GLY A 240 13.20 -17.10 5.59
CA GLY A 240 14.40 -17.95 5.66
C GLY A 240 14.21 -19.30 4.96
N LEU A 241 13.04 -19.93 5.15
CA LEU A 241 12.68 -21.18 4.49
C LEU A 241 12.57 -21.01 2.97
N ARG A 242 11.97 -19.89 2.50
CA ARG A 242 11.91 -19.54 1.07
C ARG A 242 13.30 -19.53 0.45
N GLN A 243 14.24 -18.82 1.09
CA GLN A 243 15.63 -18.74 0.64
C GLN A 243 16.32 -20.12 0.68
N SER A 244 16.07 -20.91 1.73
CA SER A 244 16.62 -22.27 1.81
C SER A 244 16.09 -23.20 0.72
N ILE A 245 14.82 -23.09 0.34
CA ILE A 245 14.21 -23.87 -0.75
C ILE A 245 14.85 -23.48 -2.09
N LEU A 246 14.99 -22.17 -2.37
CA LEU A 246 15.69 -21.69 -3.57
C LEU A 246 17.13 -22.21 -3.63
N LYS A 247 17.85 -22.13 -2.50
CA LYS A 247 19.22 -22.65 -2.40
C LYS A 247 19.27 -24.14 -2.76
N LYS A 248 18.40 -24.97 -2.16
CA LYS A 248 18.32 -26.41 -2.49
C LYS A 248 17.97 -26.66 -3.96
N ALA A 249 17.08 -25.85 -4.55
CA ALA A 249 16.71 -25.96 -5.96
C ALA A 249 17.89 -25.75 -6.89
N PHE A 250 18.65 -24.67 -6.66
CA PHE A 250 19.77 -24.32 -7.51
C PHE A 250 21.07 -25.09 -7.20
N GLU A 251 21.17 -25.74 -6.04
CA GLU A 251 22.25 -26.69 -5.73
C GLU A 251 21.97 -28.12 -6.23
N GLY A 252 20.79 -28.37 -6.81
CA GLY A 252 20.39 -29.71 -7.29
C GLY A 252 19.94 -30.67 -6.20
N ASN A 253 19.64 -30.16 -5.00
CA ASN A 253 19.27 -30.93 -3.80
C ASN A 253 17.76 -30.88 -3.49
N LEU A 254 16.93 -30.33 -4.38
CA LEU A 254 15.49 -30.18 -4.15
C LEU A 254 14.69 -31.44 -4.46
N LEU A 255 15.04 -32.13 -5.55
CA LEU A 255 14.37 -33.35 -5.97
C LEU A 255 14.92 -34.55 -5.20
N THR A 256 14.05 -35.48 -4.86
CA THR A 256 14.44 -36.77 -4.27
C THR A 256 15.07 -37.67 -5.33
N ALA A 257 15.81 -38.70 -4.89
CA ALA A 257 16.39 -39.69 -5.79
C ALA A 257 15.33 -40.38 -6.68
N LYS A 258 14.11 -40.55 -6.16
CA LYS A 258 12.97 -41.12 -6.91
C LYS A 258 12.50 -40.17 -8.02
N GLU A 259 12.26 -38.90 -7.70
CA GLU A 259 11.83 -37.89 -8.67
C GLU A 259 12.89 -37.68 -9.78
N LEU A 260 14.18 -37.76 -9.43
CA LEU A 260 15.26 -37.73 -10.41
C LEU A 260 15.26 -38.97 -11.32
N ALA A 261 15.00 -40.16 -10.78
CA ALA A 261 14.89 -41.38 -11.58
C ALA A 261 13.70 -41.32 -12.56
N GLU A 262 12.57 -40.74 -12.14
CA GLU A 262 11.41 -40.50 -13.00
C GLU A 262 11.74 -39.50 -14.13
N CYS A 263 12.51 -38.45 -13.84
CA CYS A 263 12.95 -37.48 -14.86
C CYS A 263 13.80 -38.14 -15.96
N LYS A 264 14.63 -39.13 -15.60
CA LYS A 264 15.49 -39.87 -16.55
C LYS A 264 14.72 -40.80 -17.48
N GLN A 265 13.47 -41.12 -17.16
CA GLN A 265 12.59 -41.97 -17.98
C GLN A 265 11.76 -41.15 -18.98
N ALA A 266 11.82 -39.82 -18.93
CA ALA A 266 11.08 -38.96 -19.85
C ALA A 266 11.55 -39.15 -21.30
N ALA A 267 10.61 -39.13 -22.26
CA ALA A 267 10.89 -39.35 -23.68
C ALA A 267 11.81 -38.29 -24.30
N ASP A 268 11.85 -37.09 -23.72
CA ASP A 268 12.71 -35.97 -24.13
C ASP A 268 13.93 -35.80 -23.22
N TYR A 269 14.27 -36.81 -22.41
CA TYR A 269 15.45 -36.78 -21.57
C TYR A 269 16.73 -36.89 -22.40
N GLU A 270 17.63 -35.95 -22.18
CA GLU A 270 19.01 -35.99 -22.67
C GLU A 270 19.97 -35.60 -21.53
N PRO A 271 21.19 -36.16 -21.46
CA PRO A 271 22.17 -35.77 -20.46
C PRO A 271 22.54 -34.28 -20.58
N ALA A 272 22.89 -33.65 -19.46
CA ALA A 272 23.26 -32.23 -19.42
C ALA A 272 24.42 -31.86 -20.36
N SER A 273 25.36 -32.79 -20.59
CA SER A 273 26.45 -32.63 -21.56
C SER A 273 25.92 -32.44 -22.99
N VAL A 274 24.97 -33.28 -23.39
CA VAL A 274 24.34 -33.25 -24.73
C VAL A 274 23.50 -31.99 -24.90
N LEU A 275 22.74 -31.60 -23.86
CA LEU A 275 21.98 -30.34 -23.84
C LEU A 275 22.90 -29.13 -24.03
N LEU A 276 24.04 -29.08 -23.32
CA LEU A 276 25.01 -28.00 -23.43
C LEU A 276 25.64 -27.93 -24.83
N GLU A 277 25.93 -29.07 -25.44
CA GLU A 277 26.41 -29.12 -26.82
C GLU A 277 25.36 -28.62 -27.81
N ARG A 278 24.09 -29.01 -27.64
CA ARG A 278 22.98 -28.51 -28.48
C ARG A 278 22.82 -27.00 -28.35
N ILE A 279 22.84 -26.46 -27.13
CA ILE A 279 22.74 -25.01 -26.88
C ILE A 279 23.92 -24.28 -27.53
N LYS A 280 25.15 -24.79 -27.41
CA LYS A 280 26.33 -24.21 -28.10
C LYS A 280 26.17 -24.25 -29.62
N ALA A 281 25.66 -25.35 -30.17
CA ALA A 281 25.42 -25.48 -31.62
C ALA A 281 24.33 -24.52 -32.11
N GLU A 282 23.26 -24.31 -31.34
CA GLU A 282 22.19 -23.34 -31.64
C GLU A 282 22.69 -21.89 -31.53
N GLN A 283 23.48 -21.58 -30.51
CA GLN A 283 24.13 -20.27 -30.39
C GLN A 283 25.06 -20.00 -31.58
N ASN A 284 25.89 -20.99 -31.96
CA ASN A 284 26.78 -20.90 -33.12
C ASN A 284 26.00 -20.68 -34.42
N LYS A 285 24.87 -21.38 -34.62
CA LYS A 285 23.96 -21.16 -35.76
C LYS A 285 23.30 -19.78 -35.74
N ALA A 286 22.95 -19.26 -34.56
CA ALA A 286 22.40 -17.92 -34.40
C ALA A 286 23.44 -16.82 -34.70
N THR A 287 24.69 -16.98 -34.26
CA THR A 287 25.81 -16.08 -34.61
C THR A 287 26.19 -16.17 -36.08
N ALA A 288 26.11 -17.36 -36.72
CA ALA A 288 26.36 -17.52 -38.15
C ALA A 288 25.28 -16.84 -39.03
N LYS A 289 24.02 -16.76 -38.57
CA LYS A 289 22.96 -15.96 -39.21
C LYS A 289 23.10 -14.44 -38.94
N GLN A 290 23.79 -14.05 -37.87
CA GLN A 290 24.04 -12.64 -37.53
C GLN A 290 25.19 -11.99 -38.32
N SER A 291 26.04 -12.74 -39.03
CA SER A 291 27.09 -12.13 -39.89
C SER A 291 26.55 -11.35 -41.12
N LYS A 292 25.23 -11.41 -41.38
CA LYS A 292 24.50 -10.54 -42.34
C LYS A 292 23.57 -9.49 -41.69
N LYS A 293 23.61 -9.28 -40.37
CA LYS A 293 22.87 -8.20 -39.70
C LYS A 293 23.68 -7.63 -38.54
N LYS A 294 23.86 -6.30 -38.55
CA LYS A 294 24.59 -5.53 -37.52
C LYS A 294 24.27 -6.01 -36.10
N VAL A 295 25.35 -6.39 -35.42
CA VAL A 295 25.59 -6.73 -34.01
C VAL A 295 24.42 -6.41 -33.07
N ALA A 296 23.78 -7.47 -32.56
CA ALA A 296 22.88 -7.40 -31.42
C ALA A 296 23.70 -7.37 -30.11
N GLN A 297 23.42 -6.35 -29.29
CA GLN A 297 23.92 -6.23 -27.92
C GLN A 297 23.21 -7.21 -26.96
N PRO A 298 23.77 -7.45 -25.76
CA PRO A 298 23.40 -8.58 -24.93
C PRO A 298 21.99 -8.56 -24.36
N LEU A 299 21.42 -9.75 -24.13
CA LEU A 299 20.26 -9.96 -23.26
C LEU A 299 20.58 -9.52 -21.83
N VAL A 300 20.18 -8.29 -21.50
CA VAL A 300 19.94 -7.85 -20.13
C VAL A 300 18.64 -8.51 -19.69
N VAL A 301 18.60 -9.08 -18.48
CA VAL A 301 17.34 -9.37 -17.79
C VAL A 301 16.57 -8.06 -17.75
N ALA A 302 15.54 -7.93 -18.58
CA ALA A 302 14.80 -6.71 -18.71
C ALA A 302 14.16 -6.35 -17.36
N LYS A 303 14.79 -5.42 -16.63
CA LYS A 303 14.02 -4.24 -16.27
C LYS A 303 13.41 -3.78 -17.58
N THR A 304 12.10 -3.85 -17.72
CA THR A 304 11.39 -3.19 -18.80
C THR A 304 11.61 -1.69 -18.66
N GLU A 305 12.77 -1.23 -19.09
CA GLU A 305 12.85 0.06 -19.76
C GLU A 305 12.17 -0.17 -21.11
N THR A 306 10.89 0.10 -21.15
CA THR A 306 10.17 0.23 -22.40
C THR A 306 10.90 1.31 -23.20
N SER A 307 11.61 0.91 -24.25
CA SER A 307 12.25 1.82 -25.21
C SER A 307 11.20 2.48 -26.12
N VAL A 308 10.03 2.81 -25.58
CA VAL A 308 9.09 3.70 -26.23
C VAL A 308 9.54 5.09 -25.79
N ALA A 309 10.03 5.90 -26.74
CA ALA A 309 10.29 7.30 -26.49
C ALA A 309 9.06 7.91 -25.81
N LYS A 310 9.26 8.65 -24.72
CA LYS A 310 8.16 9.29 -23.96
C LYS A 310 7.17 9.90 -24.94
N ILE A 311 5.95 9.39 -24.94
CA ILE A 311 4.91 9.77 -25.90
C ILE A 311 4.54 11.22 -25.60
N SER A 312 4.63 12.08 -26.62
CA SER A 312 4.26 13.49 -26.49
C SER A 312 2.75 13.61 -26.27
N ALA A 313 2.29 14.73 -25.70
CA ALA A 313 0.84 14.98 -25.54
C ALA A 313 0.07 14.92 -26.88
N ASP A 314 0.77 15.20 -27.99
CA ASP A 314 0.24 15.09 -29.35
C ASP A 314 0.04 13.63 -29.79
N ILE A 315 1.02 12.77 -29.52
CA ILE A 315 0.89 11.34 -29.82
C ILE A 315 -0.13 10.69 -28.86
N HIS A 316 -0.20 11.10 -27.59
CA HIS A 316 -1.21 10.64 -26.64
C HIS A 316 -2.64 11.04 -27.08
N ALA A 317 -2.84 12.19 -27.72
CA ALA A 317 -4.14 12.53 -28.32
C ALA A 317 -4.62 11.49 -29.35
N GLY A 318 -3.69 10.81 -30.04
CA GLY A 318 -4.00 9.70 -30.94
C GLY A 318 -4.54 8.46 -30.25
N LEU A 319 -4.10 8.15 -29.01
CA LEU A 319 -4.72 7.10 -28.20
C LEU A 319 -6.17 7.43 -27.89
N ILE A 320 -6.44 8.68 -27.47
CA ILE A 320 -7.80 9.12 -27.14
C ILE A 320 -8.69 9.09 -28.39
N ALA A 321 -8.19 9.57 -29.54
CA ALA A 321 -8.88 9.45 -30.83
C ALA A 321 -9.22 7.99 -31.17
N LYS A 322 -8.31 7.05 -30.88
CA LYS A 322 -8.53 5.62 -31.10
C LYS A 322 -9.62 5.04 -30.18
N VAL A 323 -9.61 5.41 -28.90
CA VAL A 323 -10.65 5.02 -27.93
C VAL A 323 -12.02 5.54 -28.39
N ILE A 324 -12.09 6.79 -28.86
CA ILE A 324 -13.32 7.41 -29.38
C ILE A 324 -13.84 6.61 -30.57
N LYS A 325 -12.99 6.39 -31.58
CA LYS A 325 -13.37 5.67 -32.81
C LYS A 325 -13.94 4.28 -32.52
N ILE A 326 -13.28 3.52 -31.64
CA ILE A 326 -13.74 2.18 -31.24
C ILE A 326 -15.11 2.24 -30.51
N HIS A 327 -15.37 3.30 -29.73
CA HIS A 327 -16.67 3.47 -29.08
C HIS A 327 -17.75 3.94 -30.07
N GLU A 328 -17.43 4.79 -31.03
CA GLU A 328 -18.36 5.24 -32.08
C GLU A 328 -18.77 4.09 -33.02
N GLU A 329 -17.84 3.16 -33.31
CA GLU A 329 -18.12 1.93 -34.05
C GLU A 329 -19.06 0.97 -33.27
N ASN A 330 -19.26 1.19 -31.97
CA ASN A 330 -20.17 0.43 -31.13
C ASN A 330 -21.26 1.33 -30.52
N ALA A 331 -22.37 1.49 -31.25
CA ALA A 331 -23.48 2.38 -30.90
C ALA A 331 -23.98 2.25 -29.45
N ALA A 332 -23.96 1.03 -28.88
CA ALA A 332 -24.38 0.77 -27.49
C ALA A 332 -23.40 1.30 -26.41
N SER A 333 -22.26 1.87 -26.83
CA SER A 333 -21.19 2.33 -25.95
C SER A 333 -20.94 3.84 -25.99
N ILE A 334 -21.52 4.55 -26.96
CA ILE A 334 -21.31 6.00 -27.17
C ILE A 334 -21.74 6.81 -25.94
N ASP A 335 -22.90 6.49 -25.37
CA ASP A 335 -23.41 7.20 -24.19
C ASP A 335 -22.55 6.96 -22.94
N LYS A 336 -21.84 5.82 -22.90
CA LYS A 336 -20.94 5.42 -21.81
C LYS A 336 -19.55 6.06 -21.90
N LEU A 337 -19.21 6.70 -23.02
CA LEU A 337 -17.93 7.37 -23.19
C LEU A 337 -17.92 8.70 -22.43
N SER A 338 -16.81 8.97 -21.73
CA SER A 338 -16.55 10.24 -21.07
C SER A 338 -15.04 10.49 -21.02
N HIS A 339 -14.63 11.75 -20.83
CA HIS A 339 -13.21 12.08 -20.67
C HIS A 339 -12.56 11.31 -19.50
N ILE A 340 -13.29 11.10 -18.40
CA ILE A 340 -12.79 10.34 -17.24
C ILE A 340 -12.55 8.89 -17.62
N LYS A 341 -13.49 8.26 -18.36
CA LYS A 341 -13.31 6.89 -18.86
C LYS A 341 -12.08 6.77 -19.75
N CYS A 342 -11.83 7.75 -20.62
CA CYS A 342 -10.62 7.80 -21.43
C CYS A 342 -9.35 7.87 -20.57
N GLU A 343 -9.34 8.67 -19.50
CA GLU A 343 -8.21 8.72 -18.56
C GLU A 343 -7.97 7.40 -17.81
N LYS A 344 -9.05 6.65 -17.49
CA LYS A 344 -8.93 5.33 -16.86
C LYS A 344 -8.32 4.31 -17.81
N ILE A 345 -8.75 4.31 -19.07
CA ILE A 345 -8.15 3.48 -20.12
C ILE A 345 -6.69 3.87 -20.33
N ALA A 346 -6.38 5.17 -20.40
CA ALA A 346 -5.02 5.67 -20.54
C ALA A 346 -4.10 5.20 -19.39
N HIS A 347 -4.63 5.09 -18.16
CA HIS A 347 -3.88 4.54 -17.04
C HIS A 347 -3.48 3.08 -17.23
N LEU A 348 -4.41 2.24 -17.68
CA LEU A 348 -4.08 0.84 -17.97
C LEU A 348 -3.17 0.71 -19.18
N VAL A 349 -3.34 1.52 -20.22
CA VAL A 349 -2.42 1.56 -21.36
C VAL A 349 -1.00 1.92 -20.90
N GLU A 350 -0.86 2.90 -20.01
CA GLU A 350 0.45 3.32 -19.54
C GLU A 350 1.11 2.30 -18.62
N TYR A 351 0.37 1.77 -17.65
CA TYR A 351 0.94 0.93 -16.61
C TYR A 351 0.92 -0.57 -16.95
N HIS A 352 -0.17 -1.08 -17.52
CA HIS A 352 -0.32 -2.50 -17.87
C HIS A 352 0.34 -2.82 -19.21
N LEU A 353 0.08 -2.01 -20.24
CA LEU A 353 0.75 -2.21 -21.54
C LEU A 353 2.15 -1.59 -21.57
N GLN A 354 2.57 -0.92 -20.49
CA GLN A 354 3.88 -0.30 -20.33
C GLN A 354 4.20 0.73 -21.43
N ILE A 355 3.17 1.44 -21.94
CA ILE A 355 3.32 2.46 -22.98
C ILE A 355 3.46 3.84 -22.31
N PRO A 356 4.66 4.46 -22.26
CA PRO A 356 4.90 5.67 -21.49
C PRO A 356 4.18 6.88 -22.08
N LEU A 357 3.02 7.24 -21.52
CA LEU A 357 2.22 8.41 -21.92
C LEU A 357 2.71 9.72 -21.27
N GLY A 358 3.66 9.60 -20.33
CA GLY A 358 4.31 10.73 -19.68
C GLY A 358 3.43 11.43 -18.64
N ARG A 359 2.40 10.74 -18.16
CA ARG A 359 1.48 11.26 -17.15
C ARG A 359 2.11 11.20 -15.76
N GLN A 360 1.56 11.98 -14.86
CA GLN A 360 1.86 12.04 -13.43
C GLN A 360 0.55 11.94 -12.64
N PRO A 361 -0.12 10.78 -12.67
CA PRO A 361 -1.40 10.62 -12.00
C PRO A 361 -1.26 10.76 -10.48
N VAL A 362 -2.30 11.30 -9.85
CA VAL A 362 -2.47 11.40 -8.39
C VAL A 362 -3.72 10.66 -7.93
N LYS A 363 -3.79 10.35 -6.63
CA LYS A 363 -4.97 9.77 -6.00
C LYS A 363 -6.08 10.81 -5.91
N ASP A 364 -7.11 10.68 -6.72
CA ASP A 364 -8.29 11.57 -6.70
C ASP A 364 -9.60 10.77 -6.55
N ALA A 365 -10.70 11.47 -6.28
CA ALA A 365 -12.06 10.95 -6.22
C ALA A 365 -12.44 10.13 -7.45
N ALA A 366 -12.09 10.62 -8.65
CA ALA A 366 -12.35 9.94 -9.92
C ALA A 366 -11.32 8.85 -10.25
N GLY A 367 -10.54 8.37 -9.29
CA GLY A 367 -9.46 7.39 -9.48
C GLY A 367 -8.09 8.03 -9.73
N PRO A 368 -7.14 7.34 -10.39
CA PRO A 368 -5.86 7.95 -10.77
C PRO A 368 -6.13 9.04 -11.81
N ASP A 369 -5.82 10.28 -11.47
CA ASP A 369 -6.15 11.46 -12.28
C ASP A 369 -4.91 12.32 -12.57
N ASP A 370 -4.81 12.84 -13.80
CA ASP A 370 -3.80 13.82 -14.19
C ASP A 370 -4.44 14.95 -15.02
N TYR A 371 -5.30 15.74 -14.36
CA TYR A 371 -5.97 16.88 -14.99
C TYR A 371 -5.03 17.84 -15.75
N PRO A 372 -3.84 18.23 -15.22
CA PRO A 372 -2.91 19.08 -15.96
C PRO A 372 -2.43 18.49 -17.29
N HIS A 373 -2.16 17.18 -17.34
CA HIS A 373 -1.78 16.52 -18.60
C HIS A 373 -2.98 16.37 -19.53
N LEU A 374 -4.15 16.00 -19.01
CA LEU A 374 -5.39 15.94 -19.78
C LEU A 374 -5.65 17.26 -20.53
N LYS A 375 -5.49 18.40 -19.86
CA LYS A 375 -5.66 19.72 -20.49
C LYS A 375 -4.68 19.98 -21.63
N LYS A 376 -3.45 19.46 -21.54
CA LYS A 376 -2.47 19.56 -22.65
C LYS A 376 -2.91 18.72 -23.85
N ILE A 377 -3.45 17.53 -23.62
CA ILE A 377 -3.98 16.66 -24.67
C ILE A 377 -5.17 17.33 -25.35
N GLU A 378 -6.15 17.78 -24.58
CA GLU A 378 -7.35 18.48 -25.08
C GLU A 378 -6.97 19.72 -25.91
N HIS A 379 -6.00 20.50 -25.43
CA HIS A 379 -5.50 21.66 -26.16
C HIS A 379 -4.86 21.25 -27.50
N ARG A 380 -4.01 20.21 -27.51
CA ARG A 380 -3.39 19.71 -28.75
C ARG A 380 -4.42 19.14 -29.72
N ALA A 381 -5.37 18.34 -29.23
CA ALA A 381 -6.44 17.76 -30.02
C ALA A 381 -7.31 18.84 -30.69
N LYS A 382 -7.61 19.93 -29.96
CA LYS A 382 -8.34 21.08 -30.50
C LYS A 382 -7.55 21.79 -31.60
N MET A 383 -6.26 22.05 -31.40
CA MET A 383 -5.41 22.72 -32.39
C MET A 383 -5.20 21.89 -33.66
N ALA A 384 -5.09 20.57 -33.53
CA ALA A 384 -4.85 19.66 -34.65
C ALA A 384 -6.14 19.03 -35.24
N ASN A 385 -7.31 19.34 -34.66
CA ASN A 385 -8.63 18.83 -35.05
C ASN A 385 -8.73 17.28 -34.98
N TYR A 386 -8.16 16.70 -33.92
CA TYR A 386 -8.09 15.25 -33.71
C TYR A 386 -9.35 14.67 -33.08
N PHE A 387 -10.04 15.42 -32.23
CA PHE A 387 -11.36 15.09 -31.70
C PHE A 387 -12.01 16.35 -31.11
N ALA A 388 -13.34 16.36 -30.99
CA ALA A 388 -14.10 17.45 -30.41
C ALA A 388 -14.48 17.14 -28.95
N ILE A 389 -14.55 18.18 -28.13
CA ILE A 389 -15.00 18.09 -26.73
C ILE A 389 -16.47 18.47 -26.67
N GLN A 390 -17.29 17.55 -26.20
CA GLN A 390 -18.74 17.72 -26.08
C GLN A 390 -19.11 17.84 -24.60
N LYS A 391 -19.84 18.89 -24.24
CA LYS A 391 -20.40 19.04 -22.90
C LYS A 391 -21.65 18.16 -22.79
N LYS A 392 -21.69 17.27 -21.79
CA LYS A 392 -22.88 16.49 -21.43
C LYS A 392 -23.65 17.21 -20.31
N GLU A 393 -24.83 16.71 -19.94
CA GLU A 393 -25.57 17.17 -18.75
C GLU A 393 -24.69 17.09 -17.49
N ILE A 394 -23.89 16.03 -17.38
CA ILE A 394 -22.89 15.85 -16.33
C ILE A 394 -21.53 15.56 -17.01
N GLY A 395 -20.61 16.53 -16.90
CA GLY A 395 -19.22 16.40 -17.37
C GLY A 395 -19.02 16.58 -18.88
N TYR A 396 -18.01 15.89 -19.41
CA TYR A 396 -17.56 16.02 -20.81
C TYR A 396 -17.36 14.66 -21.46
N SER A 397 -17.64 14.60 -22.76
CA SER A 397 -17.36 13.48 -23.66
C SER A 397 -16.58 13.97 -24.87
N TYR A 398 -16.16 13.03 -25.71
CA TYR A 398 -15.47 13.31 -26.96
C TYR A 398 -16.16 12.67 -28.16
N SER A 399 -15.92 13.23 -29.34
CA SER A 399 -16.31 12.65 -30.62
C SER A 399 -15.21 12.81 -31.66
N SER A 400 -15.20 11.95 -32.67
CA SER A 400 -14.26 12.04 -33.78
C SER A 400 -14.38 13.38 -34.51
N ALA A 401 -13.28 13.79 -35.13
CA ALA A 401 -13.14 15.02 -35.90
C ALA A 401 -12.33 14.76 -37.18
N LYS A 402 -12.13 15.81 -37.98
CA LYS A 402 -11.58 15.68 -39.34
C LYS A 402 -10.25 14.92 -39.41
N ASN A 403 -9.37 15.08 -38.41
CA ASN A 403 -8.03 14.48 -38.41
C ASN A 403 -7.88 13.33 -37.39
N SER A 404 -8.97 12.69 -36.95
CA SER A 404 -8.90 11.57 -36.00
C SER A 404 -8.04 10.42 -36.52
N ASP A 405 -8.26 9.98 -37.77
CA ASP A 405 -7.51 8.86 -38.36
C ASP A 405 -6.01 9.14 -38.44
N LYS A 406 -5.64 10.37 -38.80
CA LYS A 406 -4.23 10.81 -38.81
C LYS A 406 -3.60 10.76 -37.42
N ALA A 407 -4.35 11.11 -36.37
CA ALA A 407 -3.86 11.02 -35.00
C ALA A 407 -3.69 9.57 -34.56
N ILE A 408 -4.65 8.71 -34.93
CA ILE A 408 -4.62 7.27 -34.65
C ILE A 408 -3.41 6.62 -35.33
N GLU A 409 -3.18 6.87 -36.62
CA GLU A 409 -2.02 6.37 -37.36
C GLU A 409 -0.70 6.81 -36.73
N LYS A 410 -0.62 8.08 -36.29
CA LYS A 410 0.56 8.62 -35.61
C LYS A 410 0.82 7.92 -34.28
N PHE A 411 -0.22 7.58 -33.52
CA PHE A 411 -0.08 6.81 -32.29
C PHE A 411 0.30 5.34 -32.57
N GLN A 412 -0.35 4.70 -33.54
CA GLN A 412 -0.09 3.30 -33.87
C GLN A 412 1.31 3.08 -34.44
N SER A 413 1.80 4.00 -35.27
CA SER A 413 3.16 3.95 -35.83
C SER A 413 4.26 4.16 -34.77
N ALA A 414 3.91 4.73 -33.61
CA ALA A 414 4.81 4.82 -32.46
C ALA A 414 4.89 3.52 -31.64
N LEU A 415 4.06 2.53 -31.96
CA LEU A 415 3.97 1.24 -31.25
C LEU A 415 4.36 0.08 -32.16
N SER A 416 4.83 -1.02 -31.57
CA SER A 416 4.98 -2.28 -32.31
C SER A 416 3.61 -2.90 -32.62
N ASP A 417 3.55 -3.77 -33.63
CA ASP A 417 2.32 -4.50 -33.99
C ASP A 417 1.73 -5.27 -32.81
N GLU A 418 2.60 -5.86 -31.98
CA GLU A 418 2.20 -6.55 -30.76
C GLU A 418 1.52 -5.60 -29.77
N LYS A 419 2.12 -4.44 -29.50
CA LYS A 419 1.53 -3.42 -28.61
C LYS A 419 0.23 -2.85 -29.16
N ASN A 420 0.13 -2.69 -30.48
CA ASN A 420 -1.11 -2.29 -31.14
C ASN A 420 -2.22 -3.33 -30.96
N ARG A 421 -1.90 -4.63 -31.02
CA ARG A 421 -2.88 -5.71 -30.79
C ARG A 421 -3.33 -5.75 -29.32
N GLN A 422 -2.39 -5.69 -28.38
CA GLN A 422 -2.69 -5.66 -26.94
C GLN A 422 -3.56 -4.46 -26.57
N LEU A 423 -3.28 -3.29 -27.17
CA LEU A 423 -4.09 -2.10 -27.00
C LEU A 423 -5.53 -2.29 -27.47
N ASN A 424 -5.74 -2.84 -28.67
CA ASN A 424 -7.08 -3.08 -29.20
C ASN A 424 -7.88 -4.00 -28.27
N ASN A 425 -7.25 -5.07 -27.79
CA ASN A 425 -7.87 -6.01 -26.86
C ASN A 425 -8.25 -5.32 -25.54
N LEU A 426 -7.36 -4.50 -24.98
CA LEU A 426 -7.63 -3.76 -23.76
C LEU A 426 -8.79 -2.77 -23.92
N ILE A 427 -8.82 -1.99 -25.01
CA ILE A 427 -9.92 -1.04 -25.26
C ILE A 427 -11.24 -1.80 -25.43
N ALA A 428 -11.23 -2.93 -26.13
CA ALA A 428 -12.42 -3.75 -26.35
C ALA A 428 -13.06 -4.24 -25.05
N LEU A 429 -12.26 -4.58 -24.03
CA LEU A 429 -12.76 -4.96 -22.70
C LEU A 429 -13.55 -3.82 -22.04
N PHE A 430 -13.15 -2.57 -22.27
CA PHE A 430 -13.78 -1.39 -21.65
C PHE A 430 -15.01 -0.87 -22.39
N ILE A 431 -15.27 -1.30 -23.63
CA ILE A 431 -16.43 -0.84 -24.42
C ILE A 431 -17.74 -1.00 -23.65
N LYS A 432 -17.92 -2.15 -22.96
CA LYS A 432 -19.19 -2.49 -22.31
C LYS A 432 -19.41 -1.75 -20.98
N PHE A 433 -18.34 -1.29 -20.35
CA PHE A 433 -18.37 -0.67 -19.03
C PHE A 433 -18.88 0.76 -19.07
N ASP A 434 -19.61 1.14 -18.02
CA ASP A 434 -19.90 2.52 -17.71
C ASP A 434 -18.68 3.21 -17.07
N LEU A 435 -18.86 4.48 -16.72
CA LEU A 435 -17.83 5.27 -16.06
C LEU A 435 -17.44 4.67 -14.70
N GLU A 436 -18.42 4.28 -13.89
CA GLU A 436 -18.18 3.83 -12.52
C GLU A 436 -17.34 2.55 -12.48
N VAL A 437 -17.69 1.55 -13.29
CA VAL A 437 -16.93 0.31 -13.39
C VAL A 437 -15.52 0.57 -13.93
N SER A 438 -15.39 1.43 -14.95
CA SER A 438 -14.09 1.80 -15.51
C SER A 438 -13.19 2.49 -14.47
N GLU A 439 -13.79 3.35 -13.65
CA GLU A 439 -13.13 4.04 -12.55
C GLU A 439 -12.67 3.09 -11.46
N ILE A 440 -13.52 2.17 -11.03
CA ILE A 440 -13.19 1.18 -10.00
C ILE A 440 -12.01 0.33 -10.48
N ILE A 441 -12.06 -0.23 -11.71
CA ILE A 441 -10.98 -1.07 -12.24
C ILE A 441 -9.65 -0.32 -12.29
N ALA A 442 -9.63 0.91 -12.81
CA ALA A 442 -8.37 1.68 -12.87
C ALA A 442 -7.85 2.07 -11.48
N THR A 443 -8.74 2.32 -10.51
CA THR A 443 -8.37 2.61 -9.12
C THR A 443 -7.83 1.36 -8.42
N THR A 444 -8.48 0.20 -8.63
CA THR A 444 -8.02 -1.12 -8.14
C THR A 444 -6.64 -1.43 -8.70
N TYR A 445 -6.44 -1.27 -10.01
CA TYR A 445 -5.15 -1.47 -10.66
C TYR A 445 -4.06 -0.58 -10.07
N ALA A 446 -4.34 0.72 -9.92
CA ALA A 446 -3.37 1.67 -9.43
C ALA A 446 -2.98 1.40 -7.96
N GLY A 447 -3.95 1.08 -7.10
CA GLY A 447 -3.67 0.73 -5.71
C GLY A 447 -2.89 -0.59 -5.59
N TRP A 448 -3.27 -1.62 -6.34
CA TRP A 448 -2.48 -2.84 -6.44
C TRP A 448 -1.05 -2.55 -6.91
N ASN A 449 -0.88 -1.79 -7.98
CA ASN A 449 0.45 -1.45 -8.49
C ASN A 449 1.28 -0.62 -7.51
N ASN A 450 0.66 0.27 -6.73
CA ASN A 450 1.32 1.01 -5.65
C ASN A 450 1.90 0.07 -4.60
N LEU A 451 1.16 -0.97 -4.19
CA LEU A 451 1.65 -1.96 -3.23
C LEU A 451 2.88 -2.70 -3.76
N ILE A 452 2.85 -3.11 -5.03
CA ILE A 452 3.99 -3.76 -5.69
C ILE A 452 5.20 -2.83 -5.74
N LEU A 453 5.01 -1.59 -6.18
CA LEU A 453 6.06 -0.58 -6.24
C LEU A 453 6.66 -0.24 -4.87
N ASN A 454 5.86 -0.35 -3.80
CA ASN A 454 6.30 -0.15 -2.42
C ASN A 454 6.93 -1.42 -1.80
N GLY A 455 7.17 -2.47 -2.60
CA GLY A 455 7.90 -3.66 -2.18
C GLY A 455 7.03 -4.86 -1.78
N ASN A 456 5.70 -4.74 -1.85
CA ASN A 456 4.80 -5.88 -1.65
C ASN A 456 4.54 -6.59 -2.98
N ALA A 457 5.41 -7.53 -3.35
CA ALA A 457 5.37 -8.21 -4.65
C ALA A 457 4.10 -9.07 -4.88
N ASN A 458 3.40 -9.46 -3.82
CA ASN A 458 2.16 -10.25 -3.92
C ASN A 458 1.14 -9.78 -2.86
N PRO A 459 0.50 -8.62 -3.07
CA PRO A 459 -0.46 -8.09 -2.13
C PRO A 459 -1.75 -8.92 -2.14
N SER A 460 -2.35 -9.10 -0.97
CA SER A 460 -3.65 -9.77 -0.85
C SER A 460 -4.79 -8.88 -1.36
N ASP A 461 -5.91 -9.48 -1.75
CA ASP A 461 -7.09 -8.74 -2.19
C ASP A 461 -7.56 -7.72 -1.15
N GLU A 462 -7.45 -8.04 0.14
CA GLU A 462 -7.77 -7.12 1.24
C GLU A 462 -6.82 -5.90 1.25
N GLU A 463 -5.52 -6.11 1.05
CA GLU A 463 -4.53 -5.02 0.95
C GLU A 463 -4.79 -4.17 -0.30
N ILE A 464 -5.13 -4.80 -1.43
CA ILE A 464 -5.46 -4.11 -2.68
C ILE A 464 -6.72 -3.24 -2.50
N VAL A 465 -7.79 -3.80 -1.92
CA VAL A 465 -9.02 -3.03 -1.63
C VAL A 465 -8.71 -1.88 -0.69
N TYR A 466 -7.96 -2.13 0.39
CA TYR A 466 -7.53 -1.08 1.32
C TYR A 466 -6.79 0.05 0.61
N GLU A 467 -5.80 -0.28 -0.22
CA GLU A 467 -5.01 0.72 -0.93
C GLU A 467 -5.84 1.51 -1.96
N SER A 468 -6.79 0.84 -2.63
CA SER A 468 -7.61 1.41 -3.69
C SER A 468 -8.86 2.16 -3.22
N ARG A 469 -9.28 1.97 -1.97
CA ARG A 469 -10.50 2.58 -1.43
C ARG A 469 -10.23 3.37 -0.17
N GLU A 470 -9.79 2.70 0.91
CA GLU A 470 -9.56 3.31 2.22
C GLU A 470 -8.37 4.27 2.21
N ASN A 471 -7.30 3.93 1.49
CA ASN A 471 -6.10 4.75 1.33
C ASN A 471 -6.06 5.48 -0.02
N TRP A 472 -7.22 5.91 -0.54
CA TRP A 472 -7.29 6.59 -1.84
C TRP A 472 -7.84 8.02 -1.77
N SER A 473 -9.13 8.18 -1.52
CA SER A 473 -9.77 9.47 -1.23
C SER A 473 -11.04 9.25 -0.42
N GLU A 474 -11.46 10.23 0.38
CA GLU A 474 -12.66 10.10 1.23
C GLU A 474 -13.92 9.77 0.42
N ARG A 475 -14.01 10.24 -0.84
CA ARG A 475 -15.16 9.93 -1.70
C ARG A 475 -15.23 8.46 -2.11
N LYS A 476 -14.09 7.74 -2.16
CA LYS A 476 -14.07 6.29 -2.45
C LYS A 476 -14.72 5.46 -1.36
N LEU A 477 -14.79 5.96 -0.13
CA LEU A 477 -15.48 5.30 0.98
C LEU A 477 -16.99 5.16 0.76
N LYS A 478 -17.57 5.90 -0.20
CA LYS A 478 -18.99 5.77 -0.59
C LYS A 478 -19.27 4.55 -1.48
N ILE A 479 -18.24 3.97 -2.09
CA ILE A 479 -18.36 2.79 -2.94
C ILE A 479 -18.21 1.56 -2.04
N GLU A 480 -19.07 0.56 -2.20
CA GLU A 480 -19.01 -0.69 -1.44
C GLU A 480 -17.71 -1.47 -1.72
N ARG A 481 -17.10 -2.02 -0.66
CA ARG A 481 -15.85 -2.80 -0.76
C ARG A 481 -15.95 -3.96 -1.75
N GLU A 482 -17.10 -4.62 -1.77
CA GLU A 482 -17.44 -5.74 -2.66
C GLU A 482 -17.19 -5.42 -4.15
N ARG A 483 -17.38 -4.16 -4.57
CA ARG A 483 -17.16 -3.78 -5.97
C ARG A 483 -15.68 -3.76 -6.35
N PHE A 484 -14.79 -3.48 -5.39
CA PHE A 484 -13.35 -3.56 -5.61
C PHE A 484 -12.87 -5.01 -5.64
N PHE A 485 -13.41 -5.90 -4.79
CA PHE A 485 -13.14 -7.33 -4.88
C PHE A 485 -13.55 -7.91 -6.24
N LYS A 486 -14.77 -7.60 -6.71
CA LYS A 486 -15.22 -7.98 -8.05
C LYS A 486 -14.33 -7.43 -9.17
N ALA A 487 -13.75 -6.25 -8.98
CA ALA A 487 -12.79 -5.71 -9.94
C ALA A 487 -11.48 -6.50 -9.94
N ILE A 488 -10.98 -6.94 -8.78
CA ILE A 488 -9.80 -7.82 -8.67
C ILE A 488 -10.05 -9.15 -9.37
N GLU A 489 -11.18 -9.81 -9.10
CA GLU A 489 -11.58 -11.05 -9.78
C GLU A 489 -11.65 -10.88 -11.30
N TRP A 490 -12.28 -9.79 -11.75
CA TRP A 490 -12.36 -9.46 -13.17
C TRP A 490 -10.97 -9.23 -13.79
N MET A 491 -10.10 -8.52 -13.08
CA MET A 491 -8.72 -8.27 -13.51
C MET A 491 -7.92 -9.56 -13.66
N HIS A 492 -8.00 -10.47 -12.68
CA HIS A 492 -7.37 -11.80 -12.78
C HIS A 492 -7.90 -12.59 -13.97
N LYS A 493 -9.23 -12.63 -14.17
CA LYS A 493 -9.87 -13.36 -15.27
C LYS A 493 -9.44 -12.87 -16.66
N ASN A 494 -9.10 -11.59 -16.78
CA ASN A 494 -8.68 -10.98 -18.04
C ASN A 494 -7.16 -10.76 -18.12
N GLU A 495 -6.39 -11.34 -17.19
CA GLU A 495 -4.93 -11.21 -17.11
C GLU A 495 -4.43 -9.76 -16.98
N ILE A 496 -5.27 -8.85 -16.46
CA ILE A 496 -4.93 -7.45 -16.21
C ILE A 496 -4.32 -7.36 -14.80
N VAL A 497 -3.11 -7.89 -14.65
CA VAL A 497 -2.37 -7.89 -13.38
C VAL A 497 -1.24 -6.85 -13.43
N PRO A 498 -1.07 -6.00 -12.41
CA PRO A 498 0.06 -5.07 -12.36
C PRO A 498 1.39 -5.77 -12.13
N THR A 499 2.43 -5.21 -12.72
CA THR A 499 3.80 -5.75 -12.66
C THR A 499 4.75 -4.90 -11.84
N GLY A 500 4.26 -3.81 -11.23
CA GLY A 500 5.11 -2.81 -10.59
C GLY A 500 5.82 -1.89 -11.59
N TYR A 501 5.26 -1.71 -12.79
CA TYR A 501 5.78 -0.77 -13.78
C TYR A 501 5.29 0.67 -13.49
N GLY A 502 6.09 1.67 -13.87
CA GLY A 502 5.77 3.09 -13.71
C GLY A 502 6.21 3.67 -12.37
N THR A 503 5.44 4.63 -11.86
CA THR A 503 5.71 5.32 -10.58
C THR A 503 4.53 5.20 -9.64
N VAL A 504 4.78 5.27 -8.32
CA VAL A 504 3.71 5.27 -7.32
C VAL A 504 2.77 6.44 -7.59
N VAL A 505 1.47 6.19 -7.62
CA VAL A 505 0.42 7.21 -7.70
C VAL A 505 0.27 7.85 -6.32
N PRO A 506 0.76 9.08 -6.10
CA PRO A 506 0.80 9.69 -4.78
C PRO A 506 -0.50 10.45 -4.48
N PHE A 507 -0.69 10.84 -3.22
CA PHE A 507 -1.70 11.85 -2.90
C PHE A 507 -1.37 13.19 -3.58
N PRO A 508 -2.38 13.97 -3.99
CA PRO A 508 -2.18 15.29 -4.57
C PRO A 508 -1.41 16.18 -3.59
N LYS A 509 -0.42 16.92 -4.10
CA LYS A 509 0.29 17.92 -3.30
C LYS A 509 -0.72 18.98 -2.86
N LYS A 510 -0.90 19.18 -1.55
CA LYS A 510 -1.71 20.29 -1.02
C LYS A 510 -1.22 21.59 -1.67
N GLN A 511 -2.09 22.26 -2.43
CA GLN A 511 -1.82 23.62 -2.88
C GLN A 511 -1.64 24.46 -1.60
N LYS A 512 -0.49 25.12 -1.49
CA LYS A 512 -0.14 25.99 -0.36
C LYS A 512 -1.01 27.23 -0.35
#